data_AF-A0A2E4QS09-F1
#
_entry.id   AF-A0A2E4QS09-F1
#
_cell.length_a   1.000
_cell.length_b   1.000
_cell.length_c   1.000
_cell.angle_alpha   90.00
_cell.angle_beta   90.00
_cell.angle_gamma   90.00
#
_symmetry.space_group_name_H-M   'P 1'
#
loop_
_entity.id
_entity.type
_entity.pdbx_description
1 polymer ?
#
loop_
_entity_poly.entity_id
_entity_poly.type
_entity_poly.pdbx_seq_one_letter_code
_entity_poly.pdbx_strand_id
1 'polypeptide(L)'
;MSNIAKAAFALVAMSTTACATTSQQSVPSSHHLVTLEHFTFQEALKLQQEFDALPGYTVEAPTGSSNYYSVNVIGPGDATTIASRALDTLGAMGYPASQVKMVLSADGGILIDKIY
;
A
#
# COMPACT_ATOMS: atom_id res chain seq x y z
N MET A 1 18.83 -29.14 -18.70
CA MET A 1 17.52 -28.50 -18.44
C MET A 1 17.77 -27.33 -17.52
N SER A 2 17.85 -26.11 -18.05
CA SER A 2 18.07 -24.90 -17.25
C SER A 2 17.47 -23.73 -18.01
N ASN A 3 16.39 -23.15 -17.48
CA ASN A 3 15.76 -21.95 -18.04
C ASN A 3 15.82 -20.84 -16.99
N ILE A 4 16.78 -19.93 -17.15
CA ILE A 4 16.80 -18.63 -16.49
C ILE A 4 16.72 -17.59 -17.61
N ALA A 5 15.55 -17.00 -17.80
CA ALA A 5 15.38 -15.86 -18.70
C ALA A 5 15.14 -14.60 -17.85
N LYS A 6 16.22 -13.84 -17.71
CA LYS A 6 16.33 -12.53 -17.08
C LYS A 6 15.81 -11.49 -18.08
N ALA A 7 14.66 -10.87 -17.82
CA ALA A 7 14.09 -9.87 -18.74
C ALA A 7 14.71 -8.49 -18.48
N ALA A 8 15.02 -7.81 -19.58
CA ALA A 8 15.95 -6.69 -19.67
C ALA A 8 15.32 -5.32 -19.42
N PHE A 9 16.17 -4.43 -18.93
CA PHE A 9 15.95 -2.98 -18.76
C PHE A 9 16.12 -2.30 -20.12
N ALA A 10 15.13 -1.52 -20.58
CA ALA A 10 15.24 -0.72 -21.80
C ALA A 10 15.01 0.77 -21.46
N LEU A 11 16.07 1.55 -21.69
CA LEU A 11 16.14 3.01 -21.54
C LEU A 11 15.86 3.66 -22.89
N VAL A 12 14.84 4.52 -22.98
CA VAL A 12 14.70 5.50 -24.07
C VAL A 12 14.36 6.85 -23.45
N ALA A 13 15.29 7.79 -23.58
CA ALA A 13 15.12 9.19 -23.21
C ALA A 13 14.62 9.98 -24.43
N MET A 14 13.52 10.71 -24.29
CA MET A 14 13.21 11.89 -25.11
C MET A 14 12.50 12.93 -24.24
N SER A 15 13.10 14.12 -24.20
CA SER A 15 12.76 15.26 -23.37
C SER A 15 11.69 16.13 -24.00
N THR A 16 10.52 16.23 -23.35
CA THR A 16 9.62 17.40 -23.41
C THR A 16 8.87 17.56 -22.09
N THR A 17 8.56 18.82 -21.79
CA THR A 17 8.03 19.39 -20.54
C THR A 17 6.86 18.64 -19.90
N ALA A 18 6.88 18.60 -18.56
CA ALA A 18 6.01 17.86 -17.66
C ALA A 18 4.49 17.94 -17.94
N CYS A 19 3.87 16.77 -17.99
CA CYS A 19 2.54 16.52 -17.44
C CYS A 19 2.60 15.11 -16.84
N ALA A 20 2.28 15.00 -15.55
CA ALA A 20 2.44 13.78 -14.77
C ALA A 20 1.91 12.57 -15.53
N THR A 21 2.80 11.67 -15.93
CA THR A 21 2.41 10.31 -16.27
C THR A 21 2.07 9.65 -14.95
N THR A 22 0.81 9.73 -14.54
CA THR A 22 0.24 8.70 -13.66
C THR A 22 0.51 7.39 -14.36
N SER A 23 1.53 6.67 -13.89
CA SER A 23 1.62 5.24 -14.11
C SER A 23 0.35 4.68 -13.50
N GLN A 24 -0.71 4.55 -14.30
CA GLN A 24 -1.74 3.55 -14.04
C GLN A 24 -1.01 2.22 -14.14
N GLN A 25 -0.41 1.82 -13.02
CA GLN A 25 -0.12 0.43 -12.75
C GLN A 25 -1.48 -0.24 -12.87
N SER A 26 -1.70 -0.90 -13.99
CA SER A 26 -2.88 -1.70 -14.26
C SER A 26 -2.91 -2.77 -13.19
N VAL A 27 -3.63 -2.47 -12.10
CA VAL A 27 -3.87 -3.39 -11.01
C VAL A 27 -4.56 -4.61 -11.64
N PRO A 28 -3.91 -5.79 -11.66
CA PRO A 28 -4.56 -6.97 -12.19
C PRO A 28 -5.85 -7.18 -11.39
N SER A 29 -6.96 -7.47 -12.08
CA SER A 29 -8.35 -7.39 -11.59
C SER A 29 -8.74 -8.31 -10.42
N SER A 30 -7.76 -8.82 -9.67
CA SER A 30 -7.90 -9.64 -8.46
C SER A 30 -7.15 -9.06 -7.25
N HIS A 31 -6.52 -7.89 -7.38
CA HIS A 31 -5.83 -7.22 -6.27
C HIS A 31 -6.69 -6.08 -5.73
N HIS A 32 -7.05 -6.19 -4.47
CA HIS A 32 -7.80 -5.17 -3.75
C HIS A 32 -6.84 -4.22 -3.02
N LEU A 33 -7.25 -2.96 -2.88
CA LEU A 33 -6.48 -1.91 -2.21
C LEU A 33 -7.02 -1.67 -0.80
N VAL A 34 -6.10 -1.59 0.16
CA VAL A 34 -6.36 -1.09 1.51
C VAL A 34 -5.46 0.10 1.77
N THR A 35 -6.06 1.21 2.18
CA THR A 35 -5.35 2.45 2.46
C THR A 35 -5.35 2.70 3.97
N LEU A 36 -4.17 2.84 4.56
CA LEU A 36 -3.97 3.15 5.97
C LEU A 36 -3.64 4.62 6.13
N GLU A 37 -4.41 5.41 6.89
CA GLU A 37 -4.26 6.87 6.99
C GLU A 37 -4.06 7.37 8.43
N HIS A 38 -3.63 8.64 8.54
CA HIS A 38 -3.37 9.35 9.79
C HIS A 38 -2.25 8.75 10.65
N PHE A 39 -1.26 8.16 9.99
CA PHE A 39 -0.03 7.69 10.64
C PHE A 39 1.06 8.77 10.60
N THR A 40 1.95 8.76 11.58
CA THR A 40 3.20 9.55 11.48
C THR A 40 4.11 8.94 10.42
N PHE A 41 5.09 9.69 9.91
CA PHE A 41 6.03 9.15 8.91
C PHE A 41 6.75 7.89 9.39
N GLN A 42 7.16 7.84 10.66
CA GLN A 42 7.83 6.69 11.26
C GLN A 42 6.92 5.46 11.34
N GLU A 43 5.65 5.68 11.68
CA GLU A 43 4.65 4.61 11.73
C GLU A 43 4.33 4.08 10.33
N ALA A 44 4.17 4.98 9.36
CA ALA A 44 3.92 4.63 7.97
C ALA A 44 5.09 3.85 7.36
N LEU A 45 6.33 4.24 7.67
CA LEU A 45 7.52 3.50 7.23
C LEU A 45 7.58 2.11 7.86
N LYS A 46 7.22 1.97 9.14
CA LYS A 46 7.14 0.67 9.80
C LYS A 46 6.06 -0.21 9.18
N LEU A 47 4.86 0.33 8.93
CA LEU A 47 3.79 -0.39 8.23
C LEU A 47 4.26 -0.89 6.86
N GLN A 48 4.95 -0.02 6.09
CA GLN A 48 5.53 -0.42 4.82
C GLN A 48 6.48 -1.60 4.96
N GLN A 49 7.42 -1.55 5.91
CA GLN A 49 8.39 -2.61 6.14
C GLN A 49 7.74 -3.95 6.53
N GLU A 50 6.72 -3.92 7.41
CA GLU A 50 5.99 -5.12 7.84
C GLU A 50 5.27 -5.80 6.66
N PHE A 51 4.66 -5.01 5.77
CA PHE A 51 3.96 -5.53 4.61
C PHE A 51 4.88 -5.92 3.44
N ASP A 52 5.97 -5.19 3.20
CA ASP A 52 6.99 -5.54 2.19
C ASP A 52 7.67 -6.88 2.52
N ALA A 53 7.73 -7.26 3.80
CA ALA A 53 8.21 -8.56 4.23
C ALA A 53 7.26 -9.72 3.90
N LEU A 54 6.00 -9.44 3.53
CA LEU A 54 4.99 -10.45 3.25
C LEU A 54 4.95 -10.80 1.75
N PRO A 55 4.98 -12.11 1.39
CA PRO A 55 4.94 -12.52 -0.01
C PRO A 55 3.58 -12.18 -0.65
N GLY A 56 3.62 -11.58 -1.85
CA GLY A 56 2.43 -11.25 -2.63
C GLY A 56 1.78 -9.91 -2.28
N TYR A 57 2.29 -9.21 -1.26
CA TYR A 57 1.91 -7.83 -0.98
C TYR A 57 2.81 -6.86 -1.76
N THR A 58 2.23 -5.73 -2.13
CA THR A 58 2.89 -4.59 -2.76
C THR A 58 2.44 -3.37 -1.98
N VAL A 59 3.39 -2.63 -1.43
CA VAL A 59 3.11 -1.43 -0.65
C VAL A 59 3.63 -0.22 -1.37
N GLU A 60 2.77 0.79 -1.53
CA GLU A 60 3.23 2.07 -2.05
C GLU A 60 3.95 2.85 -0.95
N ALA A 61 4.97 3.60 -1.35
CA ALA A 61 5.72 4.44 -0.42
C ALA A 61 4.77 5.40 0.33
N PRO A 62 5.01 5.66 1.62
CA PRO A 62 4.20 6.59 2.39
C PRO A 62 4.06 7.94 1.69
N THR A 63 2.82 8.32 1.39
CA THR A 63 2.46 9.63 0.83
C THR A 63 1.79 10.47 1.90
N GLY A 64 1.92 11.80 1.87
CA GLY A 64 1.33 12.62 2.93
C GLY A 64 1.88 14.04 2.99
N SER A 65 1.33 14.82 3.93
CA SER A 65 1.78 16.18 4.25
C SER A 65 2.08 16.28 5.74
N SER A 66 3.23 16.89 6.07
CA SER A 66 3.94 17.12 7.35
C SER A 66 3.47 16.49 8.67
N ASN A 67 2.18 16.26 8.89
CA ASN A 67 1.61 15.68 10.11
C ASN A 67 1.03 14.28 9.92
N TYR A 68 0.59 13.92 8.71
CA TYR A 68 -0.11 12.67 8.44
C TYR A 68 0.32 12.04 7.13
N TYR A 69 0.51 10.73 7.18
CA TYR A 69 0.93 9.89 6.07
C TYR A 69 -0.05 8.75 5.87
N SER A 70 -0.20 8.37 4.60
CA SER A 70 -0.99 7.26 4.12
C SER A 70 -0.09 6.18 3.53
N VAL A 71 -0.45 4.91 3.76
CA VAL A 71 0.20 3.73 3.19
C VAL A 71 -0.84 2.95 2.42
N ASN A 72 -0.58 2.73 1.13
CA ASN A 72 -1.44 1.93 0.27
C ASN A 72 -0.89 0.51 0.19
N VAL A 73 -1.70 -0.46 0.60
CA VAL A 73 -1.35 -1.87 0.61
C VAL A 73 -2.21 -2.60 -0.41
N ILE A 74 -1.54 -3.25 -1.34
CA ILE A 74 -2.13 -4.09 -2.37
C ILE A 74 -1.68 -5.51 -2.07
N GLY A 75 -2.62 -6.45 -1.95
CA GLY A 75 -2.31 -7.81 -1.50
C GLY A 75 -3.00 -8.89 -2.31
N PRO A 76 -2.68 -10.17 -2.03
CA PRO A 76 -3.42 -11.30 -2.57
C PRO A 76 -4.72 -11.49 -1.79
N GLY A 77 -5.84 -11.63 -2.50
CA GLY A 77 -7.16 -11.84 -1.91
C GLY A 77 -8.04 -10.60 -1.92
N ASP A 78 -9.20 -10.68 -1.27
CA ASP A 78 -10.17 -9.59 -1.22
C ASP A 78 -9.75 -8.46 -0.26
N ALA A 79 -10.39 -7.30 -0.38
CA ALA A 79 -10.09 -6.13 0.45
C ALA A 79 -10.19 -6.46 1.95
N THR A 80 -11.16 -7.31 2.34
CA THR A 80 -11.40 -7.71 3.72
C THR A 80 -10.26 -8.54 4.30
N THR A 81 -9.68 -9.44 3.51
CA THR A 81 -8.51 -10.25 3.90
C THR A 81 -7.30 -9.37 4.13
N ILE A 82 -7.08 -8.41 3.23
CA ILE A 82 -5.97 -7.45 3.34
C ILE A 82 -6.19 -6.54 4.56
N ALA A 83 -7.41 -6.07 4.79
CA ALA A 83 -7.75 -5.23 5.93
C ALA A 83 -7.58 -5.98 7.25
N SER A 84 -8.01 -7.25 7.33
CA SER A 84 -7.82 -8.08 8.52
C SER A 84 -6.33 -8.22 8.85
N ARG A 85 -5.49 -8.49 7.83
CA ARG A 85 -4.04 -8.53 8.01
C ARG A 85 -3.47 -7.18 8.47
N ALA A 86 -3.95 -6.08 7.91
CA ALA A 86 -3.54 -4.74 8.31
C ALA A 86 -3.85 -4.45 9.77
N LEU A 87 -5.01 -4.85 10.26
CA LEU A 87 -5.36 -4.73 11.68
C LEU A 87 -4.47 -5.59 12.57
N ASP A 88 -4.12 -6.81 12.16
CA ASP A 88 -3.18 -7.66 12.90
C ASP A 88 -1.81 -7.00 13.01
N THR A 89 -1.29 -6.47 11.90
CA THR A 89 -0.02 -5.73 11.87
C THR A 89 -0.07 -4.49 12.76
N LEU A 90 -1.16 -3.72 12.71
CA LEU A 90 -1.38 -2.57 13.57
C LEU A 90 -1.43 -2.97 15.05
N GLY A 91 -2.11 -4.06 15.38
CA GLY A 91 -2.14 -4.63 16.73
C GLY A 91 -0.75 -5.01 17.24
N ALA A 92 0.06 -5.67 16.41
CA ALA A 92 1.46 -5.99 16.72
C ALA A 92 2.34 -4.74 16.88
N MET A 93 1.97 -3.64 16.22
CA MET A 93 2.63 -2.32 16.36
C MET A 93 2.17 -1.53 17.58
N GLY A 94 1.17 -2.00 18.33
CA GLY A 94 0.62 -1.32 19.51
C GLY A 94 -0.61 -0.45 19.25
N TYR A 95 -1.25 -0.60 18.08
CA TYR A 95 -2.49 0.08 17.72
C TYR A 95 -3.67 -0.90 17.82
N PRO A 96 -4.35 -0.97 18.98
CA PRO A 96 -5.50 -1.85 19.14
C PRO A 96 -6.67 -1.39 18.26
N ALA A 97 -7.64 -2.28 18.03
CA ALA A 97 -8.84 -1.99 17.24
C ALA A 97 -9.64 -0.76 17.72
N SER A 98 -9.49 -0.36 18.99
CA SER A 98 -10.11 0.86 19.54
C SER A 98 -9.46 2.17 19.06
N GLN A 99 -8.26 2.12 18.48
CA GLN A 99 -7.54 3.27 17.92
C GLN A 99 -7.58 3.31 16.41
N VAL A 100 -8.41 2.47 15.78
CA VAL A 100 -8.57 2.47 14.33
C VAL A 100 -10.04 2.38 13.93
N LYS A 101 -10.39 3.04 12.83
CA LYS A 101 -11.69 3.01 12.23
C LYS A 101 -11.58 2.48 10.81
N MET A 102 -12.40 1.48 10.49
CA MET A 102 -12.54 1.00 9.12
C MET A 102 -13.67 1.74 8.41
N VAL A 103 -13.41 2.18 7.18
CA VAL A 103 -14.39 2.85 6.31
C VAL A 103 -14.33 2.18 4.94
N LEU A 104 -15.49 1.87 4.38
CA LEU A 104 -15.60 1.48 2.98
C LEU A 104 -15.44 2.74 2.13
N SER A 105 -14.42 2.77 1.28
CA SER A 105 -14.17 3.89 0.39
C SER A 105 -15.15 3.87 -0.79
N ALA A 106 -15.43 5.04 -1.36
CA ALA A 106 -16.37 5.21 -2.47
C ALA A 106 -15.91 4.51 -3.77
N ASP A 107 -14.63 4.22 -3.88
CA ASP A 107 -13.99 3.45 -4.97
C ASP A 107 -14.03 1.93 -4.73
N GLY A 108 -14.64 1.45 -3.64
CA GLY A 108 -14.73 0.04 -3.29
C GLY A 108 -13.51 -0.51 -2.55
N GLY A 109 -12.56 0.34 -2.17
CA GLY A 109 -11.45 0.00 -1.26
C GLY A 109 -11.84 0.00 0.21
N ILE A 110 -10.92 -0.44 1.08
CA ILE A 110 -11.06 -0.28 2.54
C ILE A 110 -10.04 0.75 3.02
N LEU A 111 -10.54 1.75 3.73
CA LEU A 111 -9.76 2.73 4.47
C LEU A 111 -9.66 2.30 5.92
N ILE A 112 -8.43 2.29 6.46
CA ILE A 112 -8.16 2.09 7.89
C ILE A 112 -7.57 3.39 8.40
N ASP A 113 -8.35 4.09 9.21
CA ASP A 113 -8.04 5.40 9.74
C ASP A 113 -7.61 5.30 11.20
N LYS A 114 -6.46 5.88 11.57
CA LYS A 114 -6.04 5.97 12.97
C LYS A 114 -6.85 7.04 13.70
N ILE A 115 -7.57 6.63 14.75
CA ILE A 115 -8.38 7.52 15.60
C ILE A 115 -7.66 7.77 16.95
N TYR A 116 -7.54 9.05 17.31
CA TYR A 116 -6.88 9.54 18.53
C TYR A 116 -7.77 9.46 19.77
#